data_AF-A0A830EY63-F1
#
_entry.id   AF-A0A830EY63-F1
#
_cell.length_a   1.000
_cell.length_b   1.000
_cell.length_c   1.000
_cell.angle_alpha   90.00
_cell.angle_beta   90.00
_cell.angle_gamma   90.00
#
_symmetry.space_group_name_H-M   'P 1'
#
loop_
_entity.id
_entity.type
_entity.pdbx_description
1 polymer ?
#
loop_
_entity_poly.entity_id
_entity_poly.type
_entity_poly.pdbx_seq_one_letter_code
_entity_poly.pdbx_strand_id
1 'polypeptide(L)'
;MERTWRLDDGERVRTITGVRRPDWQGMTDPCPDCGARAFRHVATSGGRYECVDGVVTRRTDYWDAGADLLTQCLDCDAVLYKHPAFELCVAILDGAVKW
;
A
#
# COMPACT_ATOMS: atom_id res chain seq x y z
N MET A 1 13.13 -8.78 -3.18
CA MET A 1 13.07 -9.47 -1.88
C MET A 1 11.62 -9.56 -1.46
N GLU A 2 11.13 -10.79 -1.35
CA GLU A 2 9.82 -11.09 -0.80
C GLU A 2 9.96 -11.41 0.68
N ARG A 3 8.98 -10.98 1.48
CA ARG A 3 8.86 -11.30 2.90
C ARG A 3 7.42 -11.67 3.20
N THR A 4 7.24 -12.65 4.07
CA THR A 4 5.93 -13.15 4.47
C THR A 4 5.73 -12.99 5.97
N TRP A 5 4.51 -12.62 6.37
CA TRP A 5 4.09 -12.54 7.75
C TRP A 5 2.88 -13.42 7.97
N ARG A 6 2.82 -14.04 9.15
CA ARG A 6 1.62 -14.73 9.60
C ARG A 6 0.79 -13.76 10.42
N LEU A 7 -0.40 -13.44 9.94
CA LEU A 7 -1.40 -12.64 10.66
C LEU A 7 -2.42 -13.58 11.29
N ASP A 8 -2.70 -13.35 12.56
CA ASP A 8 -3.76 -14.00 13.31
C ASP A 8 -4.68 -12.91 13.85
N ASP A 9 -5.93 -12.89 13.39
CA ASP A 9 -6.95 -11.90 13.82
C ASP A 9 -7.88 -12.46 14.92
N GLY A 10 -7.59 -13.66 15.45
CA GLY A 10 -8.40 -14.35 16.45
C GLY A 10 -9.51 -15.22 15.86
N GLU A 11 -9.91 -14.98 14.60
CA GLU A 11 -10.85 -15.84 13.88
C GLU A 11 -10.15 -16.68 12.80
N ARG A 12 -9.13 -16.12 12.16
CA ARG A 12 -8.42 -16.70 11.03
C ARG A 12 -6.94 -16.40 11.09
N VAL A 13 -6.18 -17.41 10.69
CA VAL A 13 -4.76 -17.27 10.40
C VAL A 13 -4.59 -17.14 8.89
N ARG A 14 -3.90 -16.08 8.45
CA ARG A 14 -3.57 -15.86 7.05
C ARG A 14 -2.12 -15.42 6.88
N THR A 15 -1.51 -15.82 5.78
CA THR A 15 -0.19 -15.33 5.39
C THR A 15 -0.37 -14.09 4.54
N ILE A 16 0.31 -13.00 4.90
CA ILE A 16 0.39 -11.80 4.07
C ILE A 16 1.81 -11.61 3.54
N THR A 17 1.91 -11.05 2.33
CA THR A 17 3.20 -10.95 1.64
C THR A 17 3.54 -9.52 1.28
N GLY A 18 4.78 -9.14 1.52
CA GLY A 18 5.38 -7.88 1.11
C GLY A 18 6.50 -8.13 0.10
N VAL A 19 6.62 -7.23 -0.87
CA VAL A 19 7.59 -7.31 -1.95
C VAL A 19 8.36 -5.99 -2.01
N ARG A 20 9.69 -6.06 -2.10
CA ARG A 20 10.53 -4.92 -2.45
C ARG A 20 11.61 -5.35 -3.42
N ARG A 21 11.55 -4.90 -4.67
CA ARG A 21 12.63 -5.09 -5.65
C ARG A 21 13.90 -4.37 -5.16
N PRO A 22 15.06 -5.05 -5.07
CA PRO A 22 16.31 -4.41 -4.64
C PRO A 22 16.96 -3.57 -5.76
N ASP A 23 16.65 -3.89 -7.00
CA ASP A 23 17.12 -3.31 -8.27
C ASP A 23 16.23 -2.17 -8.79
N TRP A 24 15.27 -1.70 -7.98
CA TRP A 24 14.36 -0.62 -8.33
C TRP A 24 14.17 0.31 -7.12
N GLN A 25 14.46 1.60 -7.27
CA GLN A 25 14.44 2.55 -6.14
C GLN A 25 13.17 3.40 -6.05
N GLY A 26 12.40 3.49 -7.15
CA GLY A 26 11.16 4.25 -7.16
C GLY A 26 10.66 4.53 -8.57
N MET A 27 9.52 5.23 -8.67
CA MET A 27 8.84 5.51 -9.95
C MET A 27 9.64 6.40 -10.92
N THR A 28 10.77 6.97 -10.48
CA THR A 28 11.74 7.65 -11.36
C THR A 28 12.60 6.67 -12.16
N ASP A 29 12.74 5.43 -11.71
CA ASP A 29 13.48 4.37 -12.37
C ASP A 29 12.56 3.59 -13.33
N PRO A 30 13.05 3.15 -14.50
CA PRO A 30 12.28 2.27 -15.35
C PRO A 30 12.03 0.92 -14.67
N CYS A 31 11.01 0.19 -15.11
CA CYS A 31 10.78 -1.19 -14.70
C CYS A 31 12.03 -2.03 -15.03
N PRO A 32 12.62 -2.77 -14.08
CA PRO A 32 13.81 -3.59 -14.34
C PRO A 32 13.57 -4.73 -15.35
N ASP A 33 12.32 -5.18 -15.51
CA ASP A 33 12.00 -6.33 -16.36
C ASP A 33 11.76 -5.95 -17.82
N CYS A 34 11.11 -4.81 -18.09
CA CYS A 34 10.69 -4.42 -19.44
C CYS A 34 11.14 -3.01 -19.86
N GLY A 35 11.75 -2.23 -18.96
CA GLY A 35 12.21 -0.87 -19.24
C GLY A 35 11.10 0.20 -19.27
N ALA A 36 9.83 -0.19 -19.12
CA ALA A 36 8.71 0.75 -19.17
C ALA A 36 8.65 1.69 -17.96
N ARG A 37 7.92 2.79 -18.09
CA ARG A 37 7.80 3.86 -17.08
C ARG A 37 6.36 4.17 -16.69
N ALA A 38 5.43 3.31 -17.09
CA ALA A 38 4.03 3.40 -16.68
C ALA A 38 3.80 2.46 -15.49
N PHE A 39 3.29 3.00 -14.40
CA PHE A 39 3.10 2.26 -13.16
C PHE A 39 1.69 2.47 -12.60
N ARG A 40 1.09 1.39 -12.12
CA ARG A 40 -0.02 1.46 -11.17
C ARG A 40 0.59 1.68 -9.79
N HIS A 41 0.12 2.71 -9.10
CA HIS A 41 0.57 3.03 -7.76
C HIS A 41 -0.63 3.21 -6.83
N VAL A 42 -0.56 2.57 -5.66
CA VAL A 42 -1.57 2.67 -4.61
C VAL A 42 -0.87 3.08 -3.32
N ALA A 43 -1.42 4.09 -2.65
CA ALA A 43 -0.92 4.60 -1.38
C ALA A 43 -2.08 4.93 -0.44
N THR A 44 -1.79 5.01 0.85
CA THR A 44 -2.71 5.54 1.86
C THR A 44 -2.35 6.96 2.23
N SER A 45 -3.35 7.72 2.70
CA SER A 45 -3.11 8.98 3.37
C SER A 45 -4.02 9.09 4.59
N GLY A 46 -3.45 9.49 5.71
CA GLY A 46 -4.14 9.70 6.99
C GLY A 46 -3.87 11.09 7.55
N GLY A 47 -4.76 11.54 8.43
CA GLY A 47 -4.63 12.81 9.12
C GLY A 47 -5.63 12.89 10.26
N ARG A 48 -5.41 13.82 11.18
CA ARG A 48 -6.43 14.17 12.18
C ARG A 48 -7.44 15.09 11.52
N TYR A 49 -8.72 14.81 11.68
CA TYR A 49 -9.79 15.65 11.16
C TYR A 49 -10.53 16.30 12.33
N GLU A 50 -10.75 17.60 12.23
CA GLU A 50 -11.47 18.38 13.24
C GLU A 50 -12.61 19.13 12.57
N CYS A 51 -13.75 19.20 13.24
CA CYS A 51 -14.90 19.97 12.79
C CYS A 51 -15.13 21.12 13.77
N VAL A 52 -15.00 22.36 13.28
CA VAL A 52 -15.27 23.57 14.05
C VAL A 52 -16.21 24.44 13.23
N ASP A 53 -17.34 24.83 13.83
CA ASP A 53 -18.40 25.60 13.17
C ASP A 53 -18.86 25.03 11.81
N GLY A 54 -18.89 23.69 11.71
CA GLY A 54 -19.29 22.98 10.50
C GLY A 54 -18.21 22.86 9.42
N VAL A 55 -17.00 23.40 9.66
CA VAL A 55 -15.87 23.29 8.74
C VAL A 55 -14.98 22.14 9.16
N VAL A 56 -14.78 21.17 8.26
CA VAL A 56 -13.85 20.06 8.46
C VAL A 56 -12.46 20.46 7.99
N THR A 57 -11.50 20.45 8.92
CA THR A 57 -10.08 20.71 8.63
C THR A 57 -9.27 19.45 8.84
N ARG A 58 -8.44 19.09 7.85
CA ARG A 58 -7.42 18.05 8.00
C ARG A 58 -6.14 18.67 8.57
N ARG A 59 -5.68 18.14 9.70
CA ARG A 59 -4.43 18.45 10.38
C ARG A 59 -3.43 17.33 10.10
N THR A 60 -2.37 17.65 9.37
CA THR A 60 -1.25 16.75 9.05
C THR A 60 -0.01 17.02 9.90
N ASP A 61 0.00 18.11 10.66
CA ASP A 61 1.11 18.54 11.53
C ASP A 61 1.32 17.66 12.76
N TYR A 62 0.28 16.95 13.20
CA TYR A 62 0.34 16.05 14.36
C TYR A 62 0.47 14.57 13.95
N TRP A 63 0.00 14.20 12.76
CA TRP A 63 0.00 12.83 12.24
C TRP A 63 -0.22 12.83 10.73
N ASP A 64 0.85 13.07 9.96
CA ASP A 64 0.84 12.78 8.53
C ASP A 64 1.19 11.30 8.33
N ALA A 65 0.19 10.50 7.96
CA ALA A 65 0.37 9.07 7.71
C ALA A 65 0.17 8.79 6.22
N GLY A 66 1.18 9.12 5.43
CA GLY A 66 1.30 8.63 4.06
C GLY A 66 2.12 7.33 4.03
N ALA A 67 1.65 6.32 3.31
CA ALA A 67 2.43 5.13 3.05
C ALA A 67 2.11 4.54 1.67
N ASP A 68 3.15 4.19 0.92
CA ASP A 68 3.02 3.42 -0.30
C ASP A 68 2.51 2.02 0.05
N LEU A 69 1.57 1.49 -0.73
CA LEU A 69 1.05 0.13 -0.57
C LEU A 69 1.42 -0.78 -1.74
N LEU A 70 1.38 -0.27 -2.97
CA LEU A 70 1.68 -1.05 -4.16
C LEU A 70 2.31 -0.16 -5.23
N THR A 71 3.34 -0.65 -5.89
CA THR A 71 3.75 -0.19 -7.21
C THR A 71 3.93 -1.39 -8.14
N GLN A 72 3.20 -1.37 -9.27
CA GLN A 72 3.18 -2.42 -10.27
C GLN A 72 3.44 -1.80 -11.66
N CYS A 73 4.27 -2.42 -12.48
CA CYS A 73 4.43 -2.02 -13.88
C CYS A 73 3.15 -2.30 -14.66
N LEU A 74 2.66 -1.34 -15.44
CA LEU A 74 1.44 -1.52 -16.24
C LEU A 74 1.69 -2.34 -17.52
N ASP A 75 2.93 -2.42 -17.99
CA ASP A 75 3.28 -3.08 -19.24
C ASP A 75 3.53 -4.59 -19.08
N CYS A 76 4.21 -4.99 -18.00
CA CYS A 76 4.56 -6.39 -17.74
C CYS A 76 3.99 -6.95 -16.43
N ASP A 77 3.13 -6.20 -15.75
CA ASP A 77 2.50 -6.56 -14.47
C ASP A 77 3.45 -6.87 -13.30
N ALA A 78 4.76 -6.63 -13.47
CA ALA A 78 5.75 -6.87 -12.43
C ALA A 78 5.44 -6.03 -11.17
N VAL A 79 5.32 -6.71 -10.02
CA VAL A 79 5.19 -6.06 -8.72
C VAL A 79 6.57 -5.59 -8.26
N LEU A 80 6.77 -4.26 -8.28
CA LEU A 80 8.04 -3.63 -7.95
C LEU A 80 8.13 -3.35 -6.44
N TYR A 81 7.00 -2.97 -5.85
CA TYR A 81 6.84 -2.77 -4.43
C TYR A 81 5.45 -3.22 -4.00
N LYS A 82 5.34 -3.90 -2.87
CA LYS A 82 4.08 -4.20 -2.19
C LYS A 82 4.32 -4.17 -0.68
N HIS A 83 3.66 -3.26 0.02
CA HIS A 83 3.61 -3.30 1.48
C HIS A 83 2.70 -4.46 1.92
N PRO A 84 3.05 -5.24 2.96
CA PRO A 84 2.21 -6.38 3.39
C PRO A 84 0.78 -5.98 3.78
N ALA A 85 0.58 -4.75 4.28
CA ALA A 85 -0.75 -4.23 4.60
C ALA A 85 -1.67 -4.06 3.37
N PHE A 86 -1.14 -4.06 2.14
CA PHE A 86 -1.95 -3.95 0.92
C PHE A 86 -2.97 -5.08 0.83
N GLU A 87 -2.57 -6.31 1.16
CA GLU A 87 -3.46 -7.47 1.12
C GLU A 87 -4.59 -7.38 2.16
N LEU A 88 -4.34 -6.70 3.28
CA LEU A 88 -5.37 -6.41 4.27
C LEU A 88 -6.37 -5.37 3.75
N CYS A 89 -5.87 -4.29 3.14
CA CYS A 89 -6.72 -3.25 2.56
C CYS A 89 -7.62 -3.79 1.45
N VAL A 90 -7.09 -4.59 0.53
CA VAL A 90 -7.88 -5.20 -0.54
C VAL A 90 -8.93 -6.16 0.04
N ALA A 91 -8.55 -7.01 0.99
CA ALA A 91 -9.50 -7.95 1.60
C ALA A 91 -10.64 -7.24 2.37
N ILE A 92 -10.37 -6.08 2.98
CA ILE A 92 -11.42 -5.25 3.61
C ILE A 92 -12.36 -4.68 2.55
N LEU A 93 -11.81 -4.10 1.47
CA LEU A 93 -12.60 -3.47 0.41
C LEU A 93 -13.47 -4.49 -0.35
N ASP A 94 -12.98 -5.72 -0.50
CA ASP A 94 -13.71 -6.83 -1.12
C ASP A 94 -14.71 -7.50 -0.14
N GLY A 95 -14.79 -7.04 1.11
CA GLY A 95 -15.69 -7.58 2.14
C GLY A 95 -15.27 -8.94 2.72
N ALA A 96 -14.05 -9.41 2.44
CA ALA A 96 -13.49 -10.66 2.92
C ALA A 96 -12.99 -10.59 4.38
N VAL A 97 -12.84 -9.38 4.93
CA VAL A 97 -12.49 -9.10 6.33
C VAL A 97 -13.51 -8.13 6.91
N LYS A 98 -14.09 -8.47 8.07
CA LYS A 98 -14.95 -7.59 8.87
C LYS A 98 -14.23 -7.31 10.19
N TRP A 99 -14.24 -6.06 10.64
CA TRP A 99 -13.72 -5.64 11.94
C TRP A 99 -14.84 -5.65 12.97
#